data_AF-A0A2M6ZYM1-F1
#
_entry.id   AF-A0A2M6ZYM1-F1
#
_cell.length_a   1.000
_cell.length_b   1.000
_cell.length_c   1.000
_cell.angle_alpha   90.00
_cell.angle_beta   90.00
_cell.angle_gamma   90.00
#
_symmetry.space_group_name_H-M   'P 1'
#
loop_
_entity.id
_entity.type
_entity.pdbx_description
1 polymer ?
#
loop_
_entity_poly.entity_id
_entity_poly.type
_entity_poly.pdbx_seq_one_letter_code
_entity_poly.pdbx_strand_id
1 'polypeptide(L)'
;STGRLGYRLIPSGRKGQGHERCRDHKPVRAPFLASIAGATERGTLKINSGRSVANQIEDPAKPVLDKIRSRQPMAVNNKETLSDYMVIMLKRVPKDLERITANFPAVLERVFANLNKEILRLIEEHPSEKDIFQERLQELPRLKLKYENEFPMELWYDTLTPDSLPRVRAILPAMTWVFLTSEKKQPFLTSDNPLFFFEGLGMGRPESEITFPISSRIALWATWRKDLRESYIPAKDAAIKEINRRTASAATKYVYYSEETQWVVDLINKKNVRLNRLK
;
A
#
# COMPACT_ATOMS: atom_id res chain seq x y z
N SER A 1 24.01 -8.82 31.08
CA SER A 1 23.90 -7.35 30.98
C SER A 1 22.68 -7.00 30.13
N THR A 2 21.51 -6.91 30.76
CA THR A 2 20.22 -6.65 30.11
C THR A 2 19.94 -5.15 30.07
N GLY A 3 20.18 -4.51 28.93
CA GLY A 3 19.81 -3.11 28.69
C GLY A 3 18.38 -3.00 28.13
N ARG A 4 17.43 -2.60 28.97
CA ARG A 4 16.07 -2.21 28.55
C ARG A 4 16.11 -0.80 27.97
N LEU A 5 15.77 -0.64 26.70
CA LEU A 5 15.41 0.66 26.10
C LEU A 5 13.97 0.99 26.56
N GLY A 6 13.85 1.97 27.45
CA GLY A 6 12.56 2.49 27.91
C GLY A 6 12.07 3.59 26.98
N TYR A 7 10.86 3.41 26.41
CA TYR A 7 10.09 4.52 25.85
C TYR A 7 9.04 4.94 26.87
N ARG A 8 9.05 6.23 27.22
CA ARG A 8 8.11 6.87 28.15
C ARG A 8 6.98 7.49 27.33
N LEU A 9 5.74 7.04 27.55
CA LEU A 9 4.54 7.69 27.02
C LEU A 9 3.72 8.23 28.20
N ILE A 10 3.29 9.49 28.11
CA ILE A 10 2.51 10.21 29.12
C ILE A 10 1.04 10.23 28.67
N PRO A 11 0.07 9.86 29.53
CA PRO A 11 -1.36 9.97 29.20
C PRO A 11 -1.94 11.31 29.68
N SER A 12 -2.81 11.92 28.87
CA SER A 12 -3.72 13.00 29.28
C SER A 12 -5.16 12.49 29.27
N GLY A 13 -5.96 12.94 30.25
CA GLY A 13 -7.28 12.38 30.53
C GLY A 13 -8.41 13.39 30.55
N ARG A 14 -9.62 12.81 30.37
CA ARG A 14 -10.97 13.15 30.85
C ARG A 14 -11.85 14.23 30.17
N LYS A 15 -12.98 13.68 29.67
CA LYS A 15 -14.42 13.94 29.96
C LYS A 15 -15.11 15.24 29.48
N GLY A 16 -16.25 15.04 28.82
CA GLY A 16 -17.38 15.97 28.74
C GLY A 16 -18.61 15.30 28.12
N GLN A 17 -19.74 15.30 28.85
CA GLN A 17 -21.07 14.80 28.45
C GLN A 17 -21.88 15.92 27.76
N GLY A 18 -22.89 15.56 26.97
CA GLY A 18 -23.95 16.48 26.54
C GLY A 18 -24.97 15.82 25.61
N HIS A 19 -26.20 15.64 26.10
CA HIS A 19 -27.39 15.18 25.39
C HIS A 19 -28.03 16.33 24.60
N GLU A 20 -28.65 16.05 23.45
CA GLU A 20 -29.94 16.66 23.08
C GLU A 20 -30.67 15.86 21.98
N ARG A 21 -32.01 15.86 22.05
CA ARG A 21 -32.94 15.09 21.22
C ARG A 21 -33.41 15.92 20.03
N CYS A 22 -33.48 15.34 18.84
CA CYS A 22 -34.24 15.89 17.71
C CYS A 22 -35.30 14.88 17.23
N ARG A 23 -36.47 15.42 16.90
CA ARG A 23 -37.71 14.74 16.54
C ARG A 23 -37.70 14.23 15.09
N ASP A 24 -38.55 13.23 14.87
CA ASP A 24 -38.76 12.45 13.66
C ASP A 24 -39.21 13.24 12.42
N HIS A 25 -38.42 13.11 11.34
CA HIS A 25 -38.91 13.10 9.96
C HIS A 25 -38.31 11.88 9.24
N LYS A 26 -39.15 11.08 8.58
CA LYS A 26 -38.71 9.91 7.79
C LYS A 26 -38.40 10.35 6.34
N PRO A 27 -37.15 10.23 5.87
CA PRO A 27 -36.85 10.40 4.45
C PRO A 27 -37.06 9.09 3.68
N VAL A 28 -37.63 9.22 2.48
CA VAL A 28 -37.67 8.18 1.45
C VAL A 28 -36.24 7.96 0.94
N ARG A 29 -35.75 6.72 0.97
CA ARG A 29 -34.35 6.37 0.63
C ARG A 29 -34.22 5.88 -0.81
N ALA A 30 -33.60 6.68 -1.67
CA ALA A 30 -33.00 6.21 -2.92
C ALA A 30 -31.63 5.54 -2.60
N PRO A 31 -31.39 4.26 -2.97
CA PRO A 31 -30.24 3.49 -2.46
C PRO A 31 -28.85 3.98 -2.91
N PHE A 32 -28.76 4.82 -3.94
CA PHE A 32 -27.46 5.14 -4.58
C PHE A 32 -26.83 6.45 -4.07
N LEU A 33 -27.63 7.47 -3.73
CA LEU A 33 -27.14 8.76 -3.20
C LEU A 33 -26.69 8.70 -1.73
N ALA A 34 -27.12 7.67 -1.00
CA ALA A 34 -26.67 7.41 0.37
C ALA A 34 -25.18 7.02 0.46
N SER A 35 -24.52 6.65 -0.66
CA SER A 35 -23.11 6.26 -0.65
C SER A 35 -22.14 7.44 -0.64
N ILE A 36 -22.56 8.63 -1.09
CA ILE A 36 -21.70 9.81 -1.20
C ILE A 36 -22.09 10.86 -0.16
N ALA A 37 -23.40 11.07 0.08
CA ALA A 37 -23.86 11.96 1.15
C ALA A 37 -23.86 11.29 2.54
N GLY A 38 -24.01 9.96 2.60
CA GLY A 38 -23.99 9.20 3.86
C GLY A 38 -22.61 8.98 4.46
N ALA A 39 -21.54 9.37 3.76
CA ALA A 39 -20.17 9.40 4.28
C ALA A 39 -19.94 10.61 5.20
N THR A 40 -20.74 11.67 5.09
CA THR A 40 -20.61 12.89 5.88
C THR A 40 -21.45 12.91 7.15
N GLU A 41 -22.56 12.16 7.22
CA GLU A 41 -23.48 12.20 8.38
C GLU A 41 -23.51 10.92 9.25
N ARG A 42 -22.95 9.80 8.78
CA ARG A 42 -22.68 8.66 9.66
C ARG A 42 -21.25 8.75 10.16
N GLY A 43 -21.09 9.15 11.42
CA GLY A 43 -19.85 9.14 12.21
C GLY A 43 -19.23 7.75 12.39
N THR A 44 -18.99 7.05 11.29
CA THR A 44 -18.33 5.74 11.18
C THR A 44 -17.39 5.65 9.98
N LEU A 45 -16.88 6.77 9.46
CA LEU A 45 -15.49 6.79 8.96
C LEU A 45 -14.59 6.73 10.19
N LYS A 46 -14.62 5.58 10.88
CA LYS A 46 -13.70 5.33 11.98
C LYS A 46 -12.32 5.30 11.35
N ILE A 47 -11.58 6.37 11.64
CA ILE A 47 -10.14 6.53 11.62
C ILE A 47 -9.52 5.34 12.37
N ASN A 48 -9.52 4.19 11.71
CA ASN A 48 -8.97 2.92 12.16
C ASN A 48 -7.98 2.41 11.12
N SER A 49 -7.70 3.14 10.03
CA SER A 49 -6.87 2.67 8.90
C SER A 49 -5.51 2.13 9.38
N GLY A 50 -4.81 2.86 10.26
CA GLY A 50 -3.55 2.40 10.84
C GLY A 50 -3.65 1.15 11.73
N ARG A 51 -4.65 1.10 12.63
CA ARG A 51 -4.87 -0.09 13.51
C ARG A 51 -5.39 -1.29 12.72
N SER A 52 -6.15 -1.05 11.65
CA SER A 52 -6.67 -2.08 10.75
C SER A 52 -5.53 -2.71 9.97
N VAL A 53 -4.63 -1.92 9.39
CA VAL A 53 -3.46 -2.44 8.65
C VAL A 53 -2.54 -3.24 9.58
N ALA A 54 -2.20 -2.71 10.75
CA ALA A 54 -1.35 -3.43 11.71
C ALA A 54 -1.94 -4.80 12.09
N ASN A 55 -3.21 -4.82 12.51
CA ASN A 55 -3.84 -6.05 13.03
C ASN A 55 -4.24 -7.05 11.93
N GLN A 56 -4.66 -6.57 10.74
CA GLN A 56 -5.15 -7.44 9.67
C GLN A 56 -4.05 -7.90 8.73
N ILE A 57 -2.93 -7.17 8.65
CA ILE A 57 -1.89 -7.43 7.65
C ILE A 57 -0.53 -7.71 8.30
N GLU A 58 -0.04 -6.81 9.16
CA GLU A 58 1.30 -6.97 9.75
C GLU A 58 1.34 -8.11 10.77
N ASP A 59 0.32 -8.21 11.63
CA ASP A 59 0.23 -9.25 12.65
C ASP A 59 0.18 -10.67 12.05
N PRO A 60 -0.65 -10.95 11.02
CA PRO A 60 -0.61 -12.25 10.34
C PRO A 60 0.69 -12.50 9.56
N ALA A 61 1.33 -11.46 9.02
CA ALA A 61 2.58 -11.61 8.29
C ALA A 61 3.78 -11.92 9.21
N LYS A 62 3.77 -11.45 10.46
CA LYS A 62 4.85 -11.66 11.43
C LYS A 62 5.26 -13.14 11.60
N PRO A 63 4.36 -14.09 11.93
CA PRO A 63 4.74 -15.49 12.04
C PRO A 63 5.26 -16.07 10.71
N VAL A 64 4.79 -15.59 9.56
CA VAL A 64 5.33 -15.99 8.25
C VAL A 64 6.76 -15.48 8.06
N LEU A 65 7.01 -14.21 8.38
CA LEU A 65 8.36 -13.62 8.34
C LEU A 65 9.32 -14.34 9.30
N ASP A 66 8.87 -14.74 10.47
CA ASP A 66 9.68 -15.49 11.43
C ASP A 66 10.00 -16.91 10.92
N LYS A 67 9.03 -17.60 10.29
CA LYS A 67 9.30 -18.86 9.58
C LYS A 67 10.37 -18.69 8.50
N ILE A 68 10.30 -17.59 7.73
CA ILE A 68 11.29 -17.28 6.69
C ILE A 68 12.68 -17.07 7.31
N ARG A 69 12.77 -16.28 8.39
CA ARG A 69 14.02 -16.03 9.11
C ARG A 69 14.64 -17.30 9.67
N SER A 70 13.80 -18.24 10.11
CA SER A 70 14.21 -19.58 10.56
C SER A 70 14.38 -20.60 9.43
N ARG A 71 14.29 -20.17 8.16
CA ARG A 71 14.47 -21.02 6.96
C ARG A 71 13.53 -22.22 6.89
N GLN A 72 12.32 -22.08 7.43
CA GLN A 72 11.31 -23.14 7.35
C GLN A 72 10.70 -23.20 5.94
N PRO A 73 10.30 -24.40 5.47
CA PRO A 73 9.57 -24.54 4.20
C PRO A 73 8.34 -23.63 4.13
N MET A 74 8.06 -23.10 2.94
CA MET A 74 6.92 -22.22 2.73
C MET A 74 5.68 -23.01 2.34
N ALA A 75 4.61 -22.92 3.14
CA ALA A 75 3.30 -23.43 2.74
C ALA A 75 2.58 -22.41 1.83
N VAL A 76 1.63 -22.89 1.01
CA VAL A 76 0.88 -22.05 0.05
C VAL A 76 0.15 -20.90 0.75
N ASN A 77 -0.53 -21.17 1.87
CA ASN A 77 -1.24 -20.15 2.65
C ASN A 77 -0.29 -19.04 3.19
N ASN A 78 0.95 -19.38 3.55
CA ASN A 78 1.93 -18.39 3.98
C ASN A 78 2.30 -17.44 2.82
N LYS A 79 2.32 -17.91 1.56
CA LYS A 79 2.59 -17.07 0.39
C LYS A 79 1.48 -16.04 0.20
N GLU A 80 0.22 -16.42 0.37
CA GLU A 80 -0.91 -15.50 0.28
C GLU A 80 -0.81 -14.40 1.35
N THR A 81 -0.57 -14.78 2.61
CA THR A 81 -0.40 -13.82 3.70
C THR A 81 0.78 -12.87 3.47
N LEU A 82 1.94 -13.37 3.04
CA LEU A 82 3.08 -12.50 2.74
C LEU A 82 2.83 -11.64 1.49
N SER A 83 2.06 -12.13 0.52
CA SER A 83 1.66 -11.34 -0.66
C SER A 83 0.78 -10.16 -0.27
N ASP A 84 -0.19 -10.36 0.64
CA ASP A 84 -1.03 -9.28 1.17
C ASP A 84 -0.17 -8.21 1.87
N TYR A 85 0.82 -8.65 2.66
CA TYR A 85 1.80 -7.77 3.28
C TYR A 85 2.64 -6.98 2.25
N MET A 86 3.15 -7.64 1.21
CA MET A 86 3.91 -6.99 0.13
C MET A 86 3.06 -6.00 -0.67
N VAL A 87 1.78 -6.29 -0.91
CA VAL A 87 0.83 -5.37 -1.54
C VAL A 87 0.68 -4.11 -0.71
N ILE A 88 0.49 -4.22 0.61
CA ILE A 88 0.42 -3.04 1.47
C ILE A 88 1.75 -2.26 1.49
N MET A 89 2.89 -2.95 1.49
CA MET A 89 4.21 -2.30 1.39
C MET A 89 4.35 -1.49 0.10
N LEU A 90 3.78 -1.92 -1.03
CA LEU A 90 3.76 -1.12 -2.26
C LEU A 90 2.91 0.14 -2.19
N LYS A 91 1.90 0.17 -1.31
CA LYS A 91 0.89 1.23 -1.27
C LYS A 91 1.15 2.31 -0.23
N ARG A 92 1.77 1.91 0.89
CA ARG A 92 2.09 2.81 1.99
C ARG A 92 3.32 3.69 1.74
N VAL A 93 4.00 3.51 0.60
CA VAL A 93 5.23 4.23 0.26
C VAL A 93 4.89 5.62 -0.30
N PRO A 94 5.73 6.65 -0.04
CA PRO A 94 5.48 7.99 -0.56
C PRO A 94 5.32 8.02 -2.08
N LYS A 95 6.07 7.18 -2.81
CA LYS A 95 5.99 7.06 -4.27
C LYS A 95 4.58 6.67 -4.77
N ASP A 96 3.83 5.85 -4.04
CA ASP A 96 2.46 5.49 -4.44
C ASP A 96 1.49 6.64 -4.22
N LEU A 97 1.63 7.36 -3.09
CA LEU A 97 0.86 8.56 -2.82
C LEU A 97 1.12 9.62 -3.89
N GLU A 98 2.38 9.89 -4.26
CA GLU A 98 2.73 10.80 -5.36
C GLU A 98 2.05 10.40 -6.67
N ARG A 99 2.06 9.11 -7.01
CA ARG A 99 1.41 8.60 -8.21
C ARG A 99 -0.11 8.79 -8.17
N ILE A 100 -0.75 8.51 -7.04
CA ILE A 100 -2.20 8.69 -6.89
C ILE A 100 -2.55 10.18 -7.01
N THR A 101 -1.83 11.04 -6.30
CA THR A 101 -2.02 12.50 -6.35
C THR A 101 -1.83 13.05 -7.76
N ALA A 102 -0.80 12.60 -8.50
CA ALA A 102 -0.56 13.02 -9.88
C ALA A 102 -1.69 12.62 -10.84
N ASN A 103 -2.34 11.48 -10.60
CA ASN A 103 -3.47 11.00 -11.41
C ASN A 103 -4.83 11.49 -10.89
N PHE A 104 -4.87 12.11 -9.70
CA PHE A 104 -6.11 12.49 -9.04
C PHE A 104 -6.97 13.46 -9.86
N PRO A 105 -6.44 14.48 -10.55
CA PRO A 105 -7.26 15.38 -11.37
C PRO A 105 -8.07 14.63 -12.43
N ALA A 106 -7.46 13.67 -13.14
CA ALA A 106 -8.16 12.88 -14.16
C ALA A 106 -9.26 11.98 -13.56
N VAL A 107 -9.02 11.44 -12.36
CA VAL A 107 -10.04 10.67 -11.63
C VAL A 107 -11.19 11.58 -11.20
N LEU A 108 -10.86 12.78 -10.69
CA LEU A 108 -11.82 13.78 -10.24
C LEU A 108 -12.74 14.20 -11.38
N GLU A 109 -12.19 14.57 -12.53
CA GLU A 109 -12.97 14.92 -13.73
C GLU A 109 -13.96 13.81 -14.10
N ARG A 110 -13.49 12.57 -14.17
CA ARG A 110 -14.34 11.42 -14.52
C ARG A 110 -15.46 11.19 -13.50
N VAL A 111 -15.14 11.27 -12.21
CA VAL A 111 -16.13 11.07 -11.13
C VAL A 111 -17.21 12.15 -11.21
N PHE A 112 -16.83 13.42 -11.32
CA PHE A 112 -17.78 14.52 -11.38
C PHE A 112 -18.60 14.54 -12.67
N ALA A 113 -18.02 14.15 -13.82
CA ALA A 113 -18.77 13.98 -15.06
C ALA A 113 -19.84 12.88 -14.93
N ASN A 114 -19.50 11.75 -14.30
CA ASN A 114 -20.45 10.66 -14.07
C ASN A 114 -21.55 11.06 -13.08
N LEU A 115 -21.21 11.76 -12.00
CA LEU A 115 -22.20 12.27 -11.03
C LEU A 115 -23.17 13.25 -11.68
N ASN A 116 -22.66 14.18 -12.50
CA ASN A 116 -23.49 15.13 -13.24
C ASN A 116 -24.49 14.40 -14.15
N LYS A 117 -24.01 13.39 -14.92
CA LYS A 117 -24.86 12.58 -15.78
C LYS A 117 -25.94 11.82 -14.98
N GLU A 118 -25.56 11.26 -13.84
CA GLU A 118 -26.48 10.48 -13.01
C GLU A 118 -27.56 11.36 -12.36
N ILE A 119 -27.19 12.55 -11.87
CA ILE A 119 -28.17 13.50 -11.31
C ILE A 119 -29.16 13.97 -12.40
N LEU A 120 -28.68 14.24 -13.62
CA LEU A 120 -29.55 14.59 -14.74
C LEU A 120 -30.54 13.46 -15.07
N ARG A 121 -30.08 12.20 -15.07
CA ARG A 121 -30.94 11.03 -15.24
C ARG A 121 -32.01 10.94 -14.15
N LEU A 122 -31.64 11.17 -12.89
CA LEU A 122 -32.58 11.14 -11.76
C LEU A 122 -33.64 12.25 -11.84
N ILE A 123 -33.29 13.43 -12.37
CA ILE A 123 -34.25 14.51 -12.63
C ILE A 123 -35.33 14.06 -13.64
N GLU A 124 -34.93 13.32 -14.68
CA GLU A 124 -35.85 12.78 -15.68
C GLU A 124 -36.73 11.65 -15.13
N GLU A 125 -36.14 10.75 -14.34
CA GLU A 125 -36.82 9.59 -13.76
C GLU A 125 -37.78 9.96 -12.62
N HIS A 126 -37.51 11.05 -11.89
CA HIS A 126 -38.27 11.48 -10.72
C HIS A 126 -38.66 12.97 -10.78
N PRO A 127 -39.59 13.37 -11.65
CA PRO A 127 -39.96 14.78 -11.83
C PRO A 127 -40.48 15.47 -10.56
N SER A 128 -41.13 14.72 -9.65
CA SER A 128 -41.62 15.24 -8.37
C SER A 128 -40.52 15.64 -7.39
N GLU A 129 -39.28 15.17 -7.61
CA GLU A 129 -38.11 15.44 -6.77
C GLU A 129 -37.08 16.34 -7.48
N LYS A 130 -37.46 16.91 -8.64
CA LYS A 130 -36.58 17.69 -9.51
C LYS A 130 -35.82 18.79 -8.77
N ASP A 131 -36.49 19.56 -7.91
CA ASP A 131 -35.87 20.68 -7.19
C ASP A 131 -34.73 20.21 -6.30
N ILE A 132 -34.88 19.05 -5.64
CA ILE A 132 -33.86 18.44 -4.78
C ILE A 132 -32.62 18.07 -5.61
N PHE A 133 -32.81 17.44 -6.77
CA PHE A 133 -31.69 17.05 -7.62
C PHE A 133 -31.03 18.25 -8.31
N GLN A 134 -31.79 19.28 -8.67
CA GLN A 134 -31.25 20.52 -9.22
C GLN A 134 -30.38 21.25 -8.19
N GLU A 135 -30.78 21.28 -6.92
CA GLU A 135 -29.95 21.81 -5.84
C GLU A 135 -28.62 21.05 -5.75
N ARG A 136 -28.65 19.71 -5.76
CA ARG A 136 -27.42 18.89 -5.75
C ARG A 136 -26.54 19.11 -6.98
N LEU A 137 -27.13 19.31 -8.15
CA LEU A 137 -26.40 19.61 -9.38
C LEU A 137 -25.64 20.95 -9.26
N GLN A 138 -26.26 21.96 -8.65
CA GLN A 138 -25.65 23.27 -8.40
C GLN A 138 -24.53 23.23 -7.35
N GLU A 139 -24.56 22.25 -6.43
CA GLU A 139 -23.49 22.06 -5.44
C GLU A 139 -22.22 21.42 -6.03
N LEU A 140 -22.32 20.67 -7.15
CA LEU A 140 -21.20 19.92 -7.71
C LEU A 140 -19.96 20.78 -8.02
N PRO A 141 -20.05 21.97 -8.65
CA PRO A 141 -18.87 22.79 -8.94
C PRO A 141 -18.12 23.20 -7.67
N ARG A 142 -18.84 23.56 -6.60
CA ARG A 142 -18.24 23.92 -5.32
C ARG A 142 -17.52 22.73 -4.68
N LEU A 143 -18.14 21.55 -4.72
CA LEU A 143 -17.53 20.32 -4.22
C LEU A 143 -16.31 19.93 -5.05
N LYS A 144 -16.37 20.06 -6.37
CA LYS A 144 -15.25 19.78 -7.26
C LYS A 144 -14.05 20.67 -6.93
N LEU A 145 -14.27 21.99 -6.83
CA LEU A 145 -13.23 22.97 -6.50
C LEU A 145 -12.57 22.67 -5.15
N LYS A 146 -13.33 22.17 -4.16
CA LYS A 146 -12.76 21.74 -2.87
C LYS A 146 -11.69 20.66 -3.06
N TYR A 147 -11.98 19.64 -3.89
CA TYR A 147 -11.05 18.54 -4.14
C TYR A 147 -9.94 18.88 -5.14
N GLU A 148 -10.15 19.84 -6.03
CA GLU A 148 -9.09 20.34 -6.93
C GLU A 148 -7.93 20.98 -6.16
N ASN A 149 -8.21 21.63 -5.03
CA ASN A 149 -7.22 22.34 -4.24
C ASN A 149 -6.47 21.44 -3.24
N GLU A 150 -7.08 20.36 -2.78
CA GLU A 150 -6.51 19.50 -1.75
C GLU A 150 -6.86 18.03 -2.00
N PHE A 151 -5.83 17.18 -2.06
CA PHE A 151 -6.02 15.73 -2.13
C PHE A 151 -6.48 15.21 -0.75
N PRO A 152 -7.68 14.61 -0.65
CA PRO A 152 -8.19 14.11 0.62
C PRO A 152 -7.45 12.83 1.03
N MET A 153 -6.65 12.90 2.08
CA MET A 153 -5.81 11.79 2.55
C MET A 153 -6.62 10.54 2.95
N GLU A 154 -7.87 10.72 3.33
CA GLU A 154 -8.83 9.64 3.62
C GLU A 154 -8.98 8.71 2.42
N LEU A 155 -9.01 9.25 1.19
CA LEU A 155 -9.10 8.43 -0.02
C LEU A 155 -7.88 7.53 -0.19
N TRP A 156 -6.67 8.02 0.13
CA TRP A 156 -5.48 7.17 0.09
C TRP A 156 -5.54 6.07 1.14
N TYR A 157 -5.96 6.39 2.36
CA TYR A 157 -6.14 5.41 3.43
C TYR A 157 -7.15 4.32 3.07
N ASP A 158 -8.25 4.67 2.41
CA ASP A 158 -9.24 3.71 1.92
C ASP A 158 -8.65 2.74 0.89
N THR A 159 -7.58 3.16 0.21
CA THR A 159 -6.86 2.30 -0.72
C THR A 159 -5.87 1.36 -0.04
N LEU A 160 -5.53 1.53 1.25
CA LEU A 160 -4.56 0.71 1.99
C LEU A 160 -5.16 -0.65 2.43
N THR A 161 -5.75 -1.36 1.48
CA THR A 161 -6.27 -2.72 1.64
C THR A 161 -5.64 -3.64 0.60
N PRO A 162 -5.40 -4.94 0.90
CA PRO A 162 -4.84 -5.87 -0.09
C PRO A 162 -5.71 -5.99 -1.35
N ASP A 163 -7.02 -5.87 -1.18
CA ASP A 163 -8.01 -6.00 -2.26
C ASP A 163 -7.99 -4.83 -3.25
N SER A 164 -7.26 -3.76 -2.93
CA SER A 164 -7.09 -2.63 -3.85
C SER A 164 -6.19 -2.94 -5.04
N LEU A 165 -5.40 -4.02 -5.00
CA LEU A 165 -4.55 -4.49 -6.09
C LEU A 165 -4.78 -5.99 -6.35
N PRO A 166 -5.99 -6.41 -6.77
CA PRO A 166 -6.37 -7.82 -6.85
C PRO A 166 -5.49 -8.61 -7.84
N ARG A 167 -5.03 -7.95 -8.91
CA ARG A 167 -4.12 -8.55 -9.88
C ARG A 167 -2.73 -8.82 -9.28
N VAL A 168 -2.20 -7.92 -8.46
CA VAL A 168 -0.90 -8.12 -7.79
C VAL A 168 -1.03 -9.23 -6.75
N ARG A 169 -2.12 -9.21 -5.98
CA ARG A 169 -2.48 -10.25 -5.00
C ARG A 169 -2.55 -11.65 -5.62
N ALA A 170 -3.07 -11.77 -6.84
CA ALA A 170 -3.11 -13.04 -7.57
C ALA A 170 -1.74 -13.44 -8.17
N ILE A 171 -0.95 -12.46 -8.63
CA ILE A 171 0.35 -12.71 -9.28
C ILE A 171 1.41 -13.19 -8.28
N LEU A 172 1.56 -12.50 -7.15
CA LEU A 172 2.65 -12.75 -6.19
C LEU A 172 2.74 -14.22 -5.72
N PRO A 173 1.67 -14.86 -5.24
CA PRO A 173 1.75 -16.24 -4.76
C PRO A 173 1.94 -17.25 -5.90
N ALA A 174 1.61 -16.88 -7.14
CA ALA A 174 1.78 -17.73 -8.33
C ALA A 174 3.22 -17.76 -8.87
N MET A 175 4.07 -16.80 -8.50
CA MET A 175 5.48 -16.79 -8.86
C MET A 175 6.27 -17.85 -8.08
N THR A 176 7.36 -18.37 -8.65
CA THR A 176 8.35 -19.20 -7.95
C THR A 176 9.10 -18.35 -6.92
N TRP A 177 9.05 -18.71 -5.64
CA TRP A 177 9.72 -17.98 -4.56
C TRP A 177 11.06 -18.61 -4.16
N VAL A 178 12.14 -17.90 -4.40
CA VAL A 178 13.49 -18.29 -3.97
C VAL A 178 13.97 -17.35 -2.88
N PHE A 179 14.33 -17.90 -1.72
CA PHE A 179 14.86 -17.12 -0.61
C PHE A 179 16.38 -17.12 -0.66
N LEU A 180 16.94 -16.00 -1.08
CA LEU A 180 18.38 -15.80 -1.18
C LEU A 180 18.93 -15.48 0.21
N THR A 181 19.85 -16.32 0.68
CA THR A 181 20.46 -16.15 2.01
C THR A 181 21.87 -15.59 1.89
N SER A 182 22.16 -14.53 2.63
CA SER A 182 23.50 -13.97 2.73
C SER A 182 24.24 -14.51 3.95
N GLU A 183 25.53 -14.81 3.78
CA GLU A 183 26.46 -15.02 4.87
C GLU A 183 26.98 -13.68 5.39
N LYS A 184 27.57 -13.65 6.59
CA LYS A 184 27.85 -12.41 7.36
C LYS A 184 28.66 -11.32 6.64
N LYS A 185 29.25 -11.56 5.46
CA LYS A 185 30.16 -10.62 4.78
C LYS A 185 29.47 -9.52 3.97
N GLN A 186 28.26 -9.75 3.46
CA GLN A 186 27.52 -8.75 2.65
C GLN A 186 26.01 -8.84 2.91
N PRO A 187 25.48 -8.12 3.90
CA PRO A 187 24.06 -8.16 4.22
C PRO A 187 23.20 -7.46 3.14
N PHE A 188 21.92 -7.82 3.09
CA PHE A 188 20.93 -7.13 2.28
C PHE A 188 20.54 -5.79 2.92
N LEU A 189 20.41 -4.76 2.08
CA LEU A 189 19.80 -3.47 2.45
C LEU A 189 18.28 -3.61 2.51
N THR A 190 17.63 -2.73 3.26
CA THR A 190 16.19 -2.44 3.11
C THR A 190 15.98 -0.94 2.98
N SER A 191 14.76 -0.50 2.70
CA SER A 191 14.44 0.92 2.52
C SER A 191 13.02 1.23 2.98
N ASP A 192 12.63 2.50 2.88
CA ASP A 192 11.25 2.93 3.03
C ASP A 192 10.34 2.40 1.90
N ASN A 193 10.90 1.94 0.79
CA ASN A 193 10.22 1.26 -0.31
C ASN A 193 10.91 -0.07 -0.68
N PRO A 194 10.74 -1.11 0.17
CA PRO A 194 11.54 -2.32 0.10
C PRO A 194 11.18 -3.27 -1.06
N LEU A 195 10.03 -3.09 -1.71
CA LEU A 195 9.60 -3.97 -2.80
C LEU A 195 10.01 -3.40 -4.16
N PHE A 196 10.95 -4.09 -4.82
CA PHE A 196 11.39 -3.69 -6.15
C PHE A 196 10.86 -4.62 -7.24
N PHE A 197 10.46 -4.03 -8.36
CA PHE A 197 10.19 -4.69 -9.63
C PHE A 197 10.48 -3.70 -10.79
N PHE A 198 10.65 -4.22 -12.00
CA PHE A 198 10.87 -3.36 -13.17
C PHE A 198 9.53 -2.76 -13.65
N GLU A 199 9.25 -1.50 -13.30
CA GLU A 199 7.97 -0.84 -13.61
C GLU A 199 7.61 -0.88 -15.11
N GLY A 200 8.59 -0.67 -16.00
CA GLY A 200 8.37 -0.73 -17.46
C GLY A 200 8.00 -2.12 -17.99
N LEU A 201 8.26 -3.17 -17.22
CA LEU A 201 7.88 -4.55 -17.56
C LEU A 201 6.59 -4.98 -16.83
N GLY A 202 6.36 -4.43 -15.64
CA GLY A 202 5.31 -4.85 -14.70
C GLY A 202 5.67 -6.17 -13.99
N MET A 203 4.68 -6.77 -13.32
CA MET A 203 4.85 -8.00 -12.54
C MET A 203 4.32 -9.27 -13.22
N GLY A 204 3.45 -9.12 -14.22
CA GLY A 204 2.70 -10.22 -14.82
C GLY A 204 3.32 -10.83 -16.08
N ARG A 205 4.54 -10.43 -16.46
CA ARG A 205 5.22 -10.97 -17.65
C ARG A 205 6.14 -12.13 -17.25
N PRO A 206 6.38 -13.14 -18.11
CA PRO A 206 7.32 -14.23 -17.82
C PRO A 206 8.74 -13.75 -17.45
N GLU A 207 9.13 -12.57 -17.91
CA GLU A 207 10.42 -11.95 -17.61
C GLU A 207 10.41 -11.16 -16.29
N SER A 208 9.23 -10.91 -15.72
CA SER A 208 9.09 -10.14 -14.48
C SER A 208 9.74 -10.86 -13.31
N GLU A 209 10.36 -10.06 -12.44
CA GLU A 209 10.87 -10.52 -11.18
C GLU A 209 10.73 -9.43 -10.13
N ILE A 210 10.64 -9.87 -8.89
CA ILE A 210 10.42 -9.02 -7.72
C ILE A 210 11.47 -9.38 -6.70
N THR A 211 12.04 -8.37 -6.06
CA THR A 211 12.96 -8.55 -4.94
C THR A 211 12.43 -7.85 -3.70
N PHE A 212 12.49 -8.54 -2.57
CA PHE A 212 11.98 -8.06 -1.30
C PHE A 212 12.94 -8.42 -0.16
N PRO A 213 13.74 -7.47 0.35
CA PRO A 213 14.60 -7.71 1.51
C PRO A 213 13.75 -7.95 2.77
N ILE A 214 13.90 -9.12 3.40
CA ILE A 214 13.15 -9.52 4.59
C ILE A 214 13.95 -9.27 5.87
N SER A 215 15.27 -9.40 5.77
CA SER A 215 16.24 -9.11 6.82
C SER A 215 17.61 -8.87 6.19
N SER A 216 18.59 -8.46 7.00
CA SER A 216 19.98 -8.35 6.55
C SER A 216 20.57 -9.67 6.02
N ARG A 217 19.95 -10.82 6.30
CA ARG A 217 20.43 -12.15 5.88
C ARG A 217 19.57 -12.85 4.85
N ILE A 218 18.36 -12.37 4.56
CA ILE A 218 17.42 -13.04 3.66
C ILE A 218 16.70 -12.01 2.82
N ALA A 219 16.69 -12.23 1.51
CA ALA A 219 15.83 -11.53 0.56
C ALA A 219 15.00 -12.56 -0.22
N LEU A 220 13.74 -12.22 -0.47
CA LEU A 220 12.90 -12.96 -1.41
C LEU A 220 13.21 -12.50 -2.83
N TRP A 221 13.39 -13.46 -3.72
CA TRP A 221 13.35 -13.29 -5.17
C TRP A 221 12.17 -14.08 -5.71
N ALA A 222 11.12 -13.37 -6.14
CA ALA A 222 9.96 -13.96 -6.80
C ALA A 222 10.11 -13.82 -8.32
N THR A 223 9.97 -14.92 -9.05
CA THR A 223 10.22 -14.98 -10.50
C THR A 223 9.27 -15.98 -11.18
N TRP A 224 9.01 -15.80 -12.48
CA TRP A 224 8.25 -16.76 -13.28
C TRP A 224 9.11 -17.89 -13.87
N ARG A 225 10.40 -17.94 -13.52
CA ARG A 225 11.31 -19.02 -13.93
C ARG A 225 10.85 -20.36 -13.38
N LYS A 226 10.68 -21.33 -14.29
CA LYS A 226 10.25 -22.71 -13.99
C LYS A 226 11.43 -23.67 -13.75
N ASP A 227 12.63 -23.27 -14.12
CA ASP A 227 13.87 -24.02 -13.91
C ASP A 227 14.35 -23.95 -12.44
N LEU A 228 13.81 -23.01 -11.67
CA LEU A 228 14.10 -22.84 -10.25
C LEU A 228 13.09 -23.59 -9.39
N ARG A 229 13.54 -24.12 -8.25
CA ARG A 229 12.68 -24.70 -7.22
C ARG A 229 12.57 -23.75 -6.03
N GLU A 230 11.39 -23.69 -5.43
CA GLU A 230 11.17 -22.92 -4.21
C GLU A 230 12.04 -23.48 -3.08
N SER A 231 12.96 -22.66 -2.58
CA SER A 231 13.97 -23.09 -1.62
C SER A 231 14.74 -21.89 -1.02
N TYR A 232 15.58 -22.20 -0.03
CA TYR A 232 16.58 -21.28 0.48
C TYR A 232 17.92 -21.58 -0.19
N ILE A 233 18.52 -20.60 -0.86
CA ILE A 233 19.77 -20.77 -1.61
C ILE A 233 20.79 -19.73 -1.14
N PRO A 234 22.06 -20.12 -0.88
CA PRO A 234 23.14 -19.16 -0.65
C PRO A 234 23.27 -18.19 -1.83
N ALA A 235 23.18 -16.90 -1.53
CA ALA A 235 23.26 -15.85 -2.53
C ALA A 235 24.72 -15.63 -2.93
N LYS A 236 25.00 -15.59 -4.24
CA LYS A 236 26.29 -15.11 -4.75
C LYS A 236 26.41 -13.61 -4.49
N ASP A 237 27.62 -13.12 -4.26
CA ASP A 237 27.91 -11.68 -4.09
C ASP A 237 27.29 -10.80 -5.18
N ALA A 238 27.31 -11.26 -6.43
CA ALA A 238 26.71 -10.54 -7.56
C ALA A 238 25.19 -10.33 -7.38
N ALA A 239 24.48 -11.32 -6.85
CA ALA A 239 23.04 -11.23 -6.60
C ALA A 239 22.74 -10.30 -5.41
N ILE A 240 23.55 -10.36 -4.34
CA ILE A 240 23.43 -9.47 -3.18
C ILE A 240 23.62 -8.01 -3.62
N LYS A 241 24.71 -7.73 -4.37
CA LYS A 241 24.98 -6.39 -4.90
C LYS A 241 23.85 -5.89 -5.80
N GLU A 242 23.27 -6.75 -6.63
CA GLU A 242 22.15 -6.38 -7.48
C GLU A 242 20.87 -6.06 -6.68
N ILE A 243 20.52 -6.86 -5.66
CA ILE A 243 19.39 -6.58 -4.78
C ILE A 243 19.60 -5.28 -4.00
N ASN A 244 20.81 -5.03 -3.51
CA ASN A 244 21.16 -3.80 -2.81
C ASN A 244 21.07 -2.58 -3.74
N ARG A 245 21.53 -2.70 -5.00
CA ARG A 245 21.34 -1.66 -6.04
C ARG A 245 19.87 -1.34 -6.27
N ARG A 246 19.03 -2.38 -6.42
CA ARG A 246 17.58 -2.23 -6.60
C ARG A 246 16.92 -1.54 -5.42
N THR A 247 17.23 -1.99 -4.21
CA THR A 247 16.70 -1.43 -2.95
C THR A 247 17.07 0.04 -2.81
N ALA A 248 18.34 0.40 -3.04
CA ALA A 248 18.79 1.79 -3.01
C ALA A 248 18.12 2.63 -4.10
N SER A 249 17.95 2.10 -5.31
CA SER A 249 17.28 2.81 -6.41
C SER A 249 15.76 2.98 -6.20
N ALA A 250 15.13 2.10 -5.42
CA ALA A 250 13.70 2.14 -5.12
C ALA A 250 13.37 3.06 -3.94
N ALA A 251 14.33 3.28 -3.05
CA ALA A 251 14.17 4.10 -1.86
C ALA A 251 13.72 5.51 -2.22
N THR A 252 12.78 6.05 -1.46
CA THR A 252 12.30 7.43 -1.67
C THR A 252 13.04 8.38 -0.75
N LYS A 253 13.20 8.01 0.52
CA LYS A 253 13.80 8.87 1.53
C LYS A 253 14.86 8.16 2.38
N TYR A 254 14.68 6.88 2.66
CA TYR A 254 15.53 6.18 3.63
C TYR A 254 15.99 4.82 3.12
N VAL A 255 17.29 4.57 3.29
CA VAL A 255 17.88 3.23 3.18
C VAL A 255 18.37 2.84 4.55
N TYR A 256 18.09 1.61 4.96
CA TYR A 256 18.46 1.08 6.26
C TYR A 256 19.46 -0.05 6.09
N TYR A 257 20.47 -0.02 6.95
CA TYR A 257 21.53 -1.02 7.02
C TYR A 257 21.96 -1.19 8.48
N SER A 258 22.40 -2.38 8.86
CA SER A 258 22.71 -2.70 10.25
C SER A 258 24.04 -2.12 10.75
N GLU A 259 24.88 -1.64 9.84
CA GLU A 259 26.22 -1.13 10.12
C GLU A 259 26.41 0.22 9.43
N GLU A 260 27.33 1.04 9.94
CA GLU A 260 27.72 2.27 9.27
C GLU A 260 28.87 1.96 8.31
N THR A 261 28.60 2.03 7.00
CA THR A 261 29.60 1.68 5.98
C THR A 261 29.54 2.62 4.80
N GLN A 262 30.71 3.15 4.39
CA GLN A 262 30.83 4.14 3.33
C GLN A 262 30.25 3.68 1.98
N TRP A 263 30.40 2.40 1.63
CA TRP A 263 29.91 1.87 0.35
C TRP A 263 28.39 2.01 0.18
N VAL A 264 27.62 2.05 1.29
CA VAL A 264 26.17 2.27 1.25
C VAL A 264 25.87 3.72 0.86
N VAL A 265 26.60 4.67 1.44
CA VAL A 265 26.50 6.09 1.10
C VAL A 265 26.87 6.31 -0.37
N ASP A 266 27.97 5.69 -0.81
CA ASP A 266 28.42 5.77 -2.21
C ASP A 266 27.38 5.18 -3.18
N LEU A 267 26.73 4.08 -2.77
CA LEU A 267 25.67 3.45 -3.57
C LEU A 267 24.45 4.34 -3.71
N ILE A 268 23.99 4.97 -2.62
CA ILE A 268 22.81 5.86 -2.61
C ILE A 268 23.06 7.12 -3.45
N ASN A 269 24.28 7.68 -3.37
CA ASN A 269 24.64 8.89 -4.11
C ASN A 269 24.91 8.65 -5.60
N LYS A 270 24.96 7.39 -6.04
CA LYS A 270 25.28 7.05 -7.43
C LYS A 270 24.12 7.38 -8.37
N LYS A 271 24.35 8.33 -9.27
CA LYS A 271 23.41 8.62 -10.37
C LYS A 271 23.40 7.49 -11.40
N ASN A 272 22.23 7.21 -11.98
CA ASN A 272 22.04 6.27 -13.10
C ASN A 272 22.57 4.85 -12.83
N VAL A 273 22.09 4.21 -11.76
CA VAL A 273 22.44 2.82 -11.47
C VAL A 273 21.83 1.89 -12.52
N ARG A 274 22.67 1.22 -13.31
CA ARG A 274 22.21 0.16 -14.21
C ARG A 274 21.78 -1.06 -13.41
N LEU A 275 20.51 -1.41 -13.52
CA LEU A 275 19.90 -2.57 -12.89
C LEU A 275 19.83 -3.72 -13.89
N ASN A 276 20.07 -4.94 -13.43
CA ASN A 276 20.15 -6.13 -14.28
C ASN A 276 19.34 -7.25 -13.64
N ARG A 277 18.66 -8.07 -14.44
CA ARG A 277 17.93 -9.23 -13.94
C ARG A 277 18.86 -10.23 -13.23
N LEU A 278 18.34 -10.93 -12.23
CA LEU A 278 19.07 -12.01 -11.56
C LEU A 278 19.16 -13.23 -12.49
N LYS A 279 20.32 -13.90 -12.51
CA LYS A 279 20.63 -15.04 -13.36
C LYS A 279 20.81 -16.31 -12.53
#